data_AF-A0A085LHQ7-F1
#
_entry.id   AF-A0A085LHQ7-F1
#
_cell.length_a   1.000
_cell.length_b   1.000
_cell.length_c   1.000
_cell.angle_alpha   90.00
_cell.angle_beta   90.00
_cell.angle_gamma   90.00
#
_symmetry.space_group_name_H-M   'P 1'
#
loop_
_entity.id
_entity.type
_entity.pdbx_description
1 polymer ?
#
loop_
_entity_poly.entity_id
_entity_poly.type
_entity_poly.pdbx_seq_one_letter_code
_entity_poly.pdbx_strand_id
1 'polypeptide(L)'
;MATSRPERAPTYSESLRQRDDDALVALLAGRPDLATPSPSTLLSLAARAMNRTSLERALAGLDELTLHVLESVLVLDSVGTPATAAAVARATGVDRASVTAALARLDELALVWSPGTRSAGFRPAPGTAEVLGPHPAGLGPVSGDTPAPSAVLPDDAPPGARA
;
A
#
# COMPACT_ATOMS: atom_id res chain seq x y z
N MET A 1 28.46 -4.27 27.18
CA MET A 1 27.45 -3.22 26.92
C MET A 1 27.12 -3.28 25.43
N ALA A 2 26.13 -4.09 25.04
CA ALA A 2 25.75 -4.26 23.64
C ALA A 2 24.97 -3.03 23.18
N THR A 3 25.55 -2.27 22.25
CA THR A 3 24.87 -1.17 21.56
C THR A 3 23.80 -1.78 20.67
N SER A 4 22.54 -1.77 21.14
CA SER A 4 21.40 -2.14 20.30
C SER A 4 21.30 -1.13 19.16
N ARG A 5 21.73 -1.53 17.97
CA ARG A 5 21.48 -0.78 16.73
C ARG A 5 19.95 -0.65 16.62
N PRO A 6 19.39 0.56 16.40
CA PRO A 6 17.95 0.69 16.18
C PRO A 6 17.58 -0.26 15.05
N GLU A 7 16.72 -1.23 15.36
CA GLU A 7 16.41 -2.32 14.48
C GLU A 7 15.60 -1.77 13.31
N ARG A 8 16.26 -1.64 12.16
CA ARG A 8 15.69 -1.05 10.96
C ARG A 8 14.45 -1.88 10.58
N ALA A 9 13.31 -1.24 10.41
CA ALA A 9 12.11 -1.91 9.93
C ALA A 9 12.41 -2.61 8.59
N PRO A 10 11.93 -3.85 8.38
CA PRO A 10 12.19 -4.56 7.14
C PRO A 10 11.58 -3.82 5.96
N THR A 11 12.20 -4.00 4.80
CA THR A 11 11.78 -3.35 3.54
C THR A 11 10.98 -4.30 2.66
N TYR A 12 10.22 -3.76 1.70
CA TYR A 12 9.50 -4.57 0.70
C TYR A 12 10.44 -5.57 -0.02
N SER A 13 11.60 -5.10 -0.49
CA SER A 13 12.59 -5.94 -1.16
C SER A 13 13.16 -7.03 -0.24
N GLU A 14 13.18 -6.80 1.07
CA GLU A 14 13.61 -7.80 2.05
C GLU A 14 12.53 -8.85 2.30
N SER A 15 11.25 -8.45 2.36
CA SER A 15 10.12 -9.38 2.41
C SER A 15 10.10 -10.31 1.19
N LEU A 16 10.34 -9.79 -0.02
CA LEU A 16 10.46 -10.61 -1.23
C LEU A 16 11.64 -11.59 -1.18
N ARG A 17 12.76 -11.20 -0.56
CA ARG A 17 13.93 -12.08 -0.39
C ARG A 17 13.72 -13.20 0.62
N GLN A 18 12.75 -13.05 1.51
CA GLN A 18 12.42 -14.05 2.54
C GLN A 18 11.38 -15.07 2.06
N ARG A 19 10.82 -14.89 0.86
CA ARG A 19 9.90 -15.87 0.26
C ARG A 19 10.65 -17.15 -0.13
N ASP A 20 9.96 -18.27 0.04
CA ASP A 20 10.44 -19.55 -0.46
C ASP A 20 10.22 -19.68 -1.98
N ASP A 21 10.80 -20.72 -2.56
CA ASP A 21 10.77 -20.96 -4.00
C ASP A 21 9.33 -21.14 -4.51
N ASP A 22 8.47 -21.82 -3.75
CA ASP A 22 7.07 -22.05 -4.12
C ASP A 22 6.29 -20.72 -4.17
N ALA A 23 6.48 -19.83 -3.20
CA ALA A 23 5.87 -18.50 -3.20
C ALA A 23 6.41 -17.62 -4.34
N LEU A 24 7.68 -17.75 -4.70
CA LEU A 24 8.24 -17.05 -5.85
C LEU A 24 7.69 -17.57 -7.18
N VAL A 25 7.51 -18.88 -7.33
CA VAL A 25 6.87 -19.50 -8.49
C VAL A 25 5.41 -19.05 -8.59
N ALA A 26 4.66 -19.04 -7.48
CA ALA A 26 3.28 -18.57 -7.44
C ALA A 26 3.19 -17.07 -7.84
N LEU A 27 4.11 -16.23 -7.35
CA LEU A 27 4.21 -14.82 -7.74
C LEU A 27 4.42 -14.67 -9.25
N LEU A 28 5.38 -15.40 -9.83
CA LEU A 28 5.69 -15.29 -11.27
C LEU A 28 4.55 -15.85 -12.14
N ALA A 29 3.84 -16.88 -11.67
CA ALA A 29 2.64 -17.39 -12.33
C ALA A 29 1.48 -16.40 -12.28
N GLY A 30 1.30 -15.71 -11.14
CA GLY A 30 0.26 -14.70 -10.95
C GLY A 30 0.57 -13.35 -11.61
N ARG A 31 1.86 -13.02 -11.80
CA ARG A 31 2.35 -11.79 -12.44
C ARG A 31 3.38 -12.10 -13.54
N PRO A 32 2.93 -12.60 -14.70
CA PRO A 32 3.84 -13.02 -15.79
C PRO A 32 4.67 -11.87 -16.37
N ASP A 33 4.24 -10.62 -16.17
CA ASP A 33 5.00 -9.43 -16.54
C ASP A 33 6.29 -9.27 -15.70
N LEU A 34 6.34 -9.85 -14.50
CA LEU A 34 7.55 -9.90 -13.69
C LEU A 34 8.58 -10.87 -14.25
N ALA A 35 8.15 -11.91 -14.96
CA ALA A 35 9.02 -12.93 -15.54
C ALA A 35 9.66 -12.48 -16.86
N THR A 36 9.21 -11.38 -17.47
CA THR A 36 9.63 -11.00 -18.83
C THR A 36 10.20 -9.58 -18.90
N PRO A 37 11.50 -9.41 -19.24
CA PRO A 37 12.53 -10.45 -19.42
C PRO A 37 12.93 -11.06 -18.07
N SER A 38 13.46 -12.30 -18.04
CA SER A 38 13.79 -12.99 -16.79
C SER A 38 14.64 -12.11 -15.85
N PRO A 39 14.22 -11.91 -14.59
CA PRO A 39 14.99 -11.11 -13.64
C PRO A 39 16.29 -11.85 -13.28
N SER A 40 17.40 -11.14 -13.27
CA SER A 40 18.72 -11.72 -12.92
C SER A 40 18.94 -11.83 -11.41
N THR A 41 18.15 -11.11 -10.61
CA THR A 41 18.24 -11.08 -9.14
C THR A 41 16.89 -10.77 -8.49
N LEU A 42 16.70 -11.15 -7.22
CA LEU A 42 15.52 -10.76 -6.42
C LEU A 42 15.38 -9.26 -6.26
N LEU A 43 16.49 -8.50 -6.28
CA LEU A 43 16.44 -7.04 -6.25
C LEU A 43 15.84 -6.48 -7.55
N SER A 44 16.24 -7.02 -8.71
CA SER A 44 15.66 -6.64 -10.01
C SER A 44 14.18 -7.02 -10.12
N LEU A 45 13.79 -8.15 -9.53
CA LEU A 45 12.38 -8.57 -9.39
C LEU A 45 11.60 -7.55 -8.56
N ALA A 46 12.10 -7.20 -7.36
CA ALA A 46 11.46 -6.23 -6.48
C ALA A 46 11.29 -4.86 -7.15
N ALA A 47 12.34 -4.36 -7.80
CA ALA A 47 12.28 -3.10 -8.56
C ALA A 47 11.21 -3.15 -9.65
N ARG A 48 11.10 -4.26 -10.37
CA ARG A 48 10.06 -4.45 -11.39
C ARG A 48 8.66 -4.54 -10.80
N ALA A 49 8.51 -5.19 -9.64
CA ALA A 49 7.23 -5.33 -8.96
C ALA A 49 6.64 -4.01 -8.49
N MET A 50 7.50 -3.03 -8.15
CA MET A 50 7.14 -1.66 -7.78
C MET A 50 6.93 -0.73 -8.98
N ASN A 51 7.23 -1.17 -10.20
CA ASN A 51 7.06 -0.31 -11.38
C ASN A 51 5.58 -0.07 -11.67
N ARG A 52 5.25 1.18 -11.99
CA ARG A 52 3.90 1.64 -12.33
C ARG A 52 3.17 0.71 -13.31
N THR A 53 3.75 0.41 -14.47
CA THR A 53 3.12 -0.44 -15.49
C THR A 53 2.88 -1.87 -15.01
N SER A 54 3.75 -2.39 -14.14
CA SER A 54 3.60 -3.73 -13.57
C SER A 54 2.45 -3.76 -12.55
N LEU A 55 2.38 -2.74 -11.69
CA LEU A 55 1.28 -2.54 -10.75
C LEU A 55 -0.05 -2.36 -11.48
N GLU A 56 -0.12 -1.50 -12.51
CA GLU A 56 -1.32 -1.29 -13.32
C GLU A 56 -1.87 -2.61 -13.90
N ARG A 57 -0.99 -3.47 -14.44
CA ARG A 57 -1.40 -4.79 -14.95
C ARG A 57 -1.88 -5.72 -13.85
N ALA A 58 -1.18 -5.75 -12.71
CA ALA A 58 -1.57 -6.59 -11.58
C ALA A 58 -2.94 -6.17 -11.02
N LEU A 59 -3.18 -4.86 -10.89
CA LEU A 59 -4.46 -4.31 -10.42
C LEU A 59 -5.60 -4.58 -11.41
N ALA A 60 -5.35 -4.48 -12.72
CA ALA A 60 -6.36 -4.78 -13.74
C ALA A 60 -6.81 -6.26 -13.74
N GLY A 61 -6.03 -7.17 -13.15
CA GLY A 61 -6.36 -8.59 -13.01
C GLY A 61 -7.04 -8.95 -11.69
N LEU A 62 -7.27 -8.00 -10.79
CA LEU A 62 -7.96 -8.25 -9.51
C LEU A 62 -9.47 -8.28 -9.71
N ASP A 63 -10.13 -9.14 -8.94
CA ASP A 63 -11.58 -9.02 -8.73
C ASP A 63 -11.90 -7.84 -7.81
N GLU A 64 -13.18 -7.44 -7.81
CA GLU A 64 -13.69 -6.29 -7.05
C GLU A 64 -13.39 -6.40 -5.55
N LEU A 65 -13.59 -7.58 -4.97
CA LEU A 65 -13.36 -7.81 -3.54
C LEU A 65 -11.87 -7.61 -3.19
N THR A 66 -10.99 -8.20 -3.97
CA THR A 66 -9.54 -8.16 -3.75
C THR A 66 -9.00 -6.74 -3.94
N LEU A 67 -9.52 -6.01 -4.93
CA LEU A 67 -9.23 -4.59 -5.10
C LEU A 67 -9.70 -3.76 -3.90
N HIS A 68 -10.94 -3.96 -3.46
CA HIS A 68 -11.50 -3.24 -2.31
C HIS A 68 -10.71 -3.49 -1.01
N VAL A 69 -10.25 -4.72 -0.80
CA VAL A 69 -9.37 -5.08 0.32
C VAL A 69 -8.03 -4.36 0.22
N LEU A 70 -7.42 -4.28 -0.96
CA LEU A 70 -6.16 -3.55 -1.17
C LEU A 70 -6.32 -2.05 -0.89
N GLU A 71 -7.41 -1.45 -1.36
CA GLU A 71 -7.74 -0.04 -1.12
C GLU A 71 -7.90 0.23 0.38
N SER A 72 -8.56 -0.68 1.11
CA SER A 72 -8.65 -0.60 2.57
C SER A 72 -7.29 -0.68 3.27
N VAL A 73 -6.40 -1.59 2.83
CA VAL A 73 -5.02 -1.67 3.33
C VAL A 73 -4.28 -0.35 3.12
N LEU A 74 -4.44 0.27 1.94
CA LEU A 74 -3.82 1.54 1.60
C LEU A 74 -4.30 2.68 2.50
N VAL A 75 -5.62 2.77 2.73
CA VAL A 75 -6.20 3.77 3.63
C VAL A 75 -5.70 3.57 5.05
N LEU A 76 -5.71 2.34 5.58
CA LEU A 76 -5.25 2.03 6.93
C LEU A 76 -3.76 2.36 7.12
N ASP A 77 -2.90 2.02 6.15
CA ASP A 77 -1.47 2.34 6.20
C ASP A 77 -1.23 3.86 6.20
N SER A 78 -1.99 4.63 5.40
CA SER A 78 -1.86 6.10 5.33
C SER A 78 -2.20 6.81 6.63
N VAL A 79 -3.10 6.25 7.44
CA VAL A 79 -3.46 6.77 8.78
C VAL A 79 -2.69 6.10 9.91
N GLY A 80 -1.65 5.31 9.59
CA GLY A 80 -0.81 4.64 10.58
C GLY A 80 -1.50 3.51 11.36
N THR A 81 -2.63 3.01 10.87
CA THR A 81 -3.35 1.88 11.49
C THR A 81 -2.88 0.56 10.89
N PRO A 82 -2.50 -0.44 11.70
CA PRO A 82 -2.05 -1.72 11.14
C PRO A 82 -3.18 -2.46 10.41
N ALA A 83 -2.98 -2.76 9.13
CA ALA A 83 -3.97 -3.44 8.28
C ALA A 83 -4.00 -4.96 8.55
N THR A 84 -4.48 -5.33 9.73
CA THR A 84 -4.79 -6.73 10.07
C THR A 84 -6.08 -7.17 9.36
N ALA A 85 -6.27 -8.48 9.15
CA ALA A 85 -7.52 -9.00 8.59
C ALA A 85 -8.77 -8.53 9.37
N ALA A 86 -8.66 -8.39 10.69
CA ALA A 86 -9.75 -7.86 11.52
C ALA A 86 -9.98 -6.35 11.31
N ALA A 87 -8.93 -5.55 11.12
CA ALA A 87 -9.07 -4.12 10.83
C ALA A 87 -9.66 -3.89 9.44
N VAL A 88 -9.18 -4.62 8.44
CA VAL A 88 -9.68 -4.55 7.06
C VAL A 88 -11.15 -5.02 6.98
N ALA A 89 -11.51 -6.12 7.66
CA ALA A 89 -12.91 -6.58 7.72
C ALA A 89 -13.84 -5.52 8.34
N ARG A 90 -13.40 -4.82 9.39
CA ARG A 90 -14.19 -3.71 9.97
C ARG A 90 -14.32 -2.52 9.02
N ALA A 91 -13.25 -2.18 8.29
CA ALA A 91 -13.24 -1.04 7.39
C ALA A 91 -14.07 -1.26 6.11
N THR A 92 -14.10 -2.50 5.60
CA THR A 92 -14.80 -2.88 4.37
C THR A 92 -16.22 -3.38 4.62
N GLY A 93 -16.54 -3.84 5.84
CA GLY A 93 -17.79 -4.54 6.15
C GLY A 93 -17.86 -5.98 5.62
N VAL A 94 -16.79 -6.46 4.99
CA VAL A 94 -16.67 -7.84 4.49
C VAL A 94 -16.33 -8.79 5.63
N ASP A 95 -16.80 -10.03 5.56
CA ASP A 95 -16.48 -11.04 6.57
C ASP A 95 -14.97 -11.34 6.61
N ARG A 96 -14.50 -11.74 7.80
CA ARG A 96 -13.06 -11.93 8.06
C ARG A 96 -12.45 -13.03 7.18
N ALA A 97 -13.19 -14.10 6.86
CA ALA A 97 -12.64 -15.20 6.09
C ALA A 97 -12.37 -14.78 4.65
N SER A 98 -13.32 -14.07 4.03
CA SER A 98 -13.16 -13.49 2.69
C SER A 98 -12.01 -12.47 2.65
N VAL A 99 -11.88 -11.61 3.67
CA VAL A 99 -10.75 -10.68 3.78
C VAL A 99 -9.42 -11.41 3.93
N THR A 100 -9.36 -12.47 4.74
CA THR A 100 -8.13 -13.27 4.88
C THR A 100 -7.72 -13.91 3.57
N ALA A 101 -8.67 -14.47 2.80
CA ALA A 101 -8.39 -15.04 1.49
C ALA A 101 -7.89 -13.96 0.50
N ALA A 102 -8.53 -12.80 0.47
CA ALA A 102 -8.11 -11.68 -0.37
C ALA A 102 -6.71 -11.15 0.01
N LEU A 103 -6.40 -11.04 1.30
CA LEU A 103 -5.05 -10.64 1.76
C LEU A 103 -3.99 -11.67 1.39
N ALA A 104 -4.30 -12.97 1.48
CA ALA A 104 -3.40 -14.03 1.03
C ALA A 104 -3.14 -13.91 -0.48
N ARG A 105 -4.19 -13.65 -1.27
CA ARG A 105 -4.06 -13.44 -2.72
C ARG A 105 -3.22 -12.21 -3.06
N LEU A 106 -3.43 -11.10 -2.35
CA LEU A 106 -2.63 -9.88 -2.53
C LEU A 106 -1.16 -10.10 -2.15
N ASP A 107 -0.89 -10.89 -1.11
CA ASP A 107 0.46 -11.26 -0.72
C ASP A 107 1.11 -12.16 -1.79
N GLU A 108 0.43 -13.17 -2.31
CA GLU A 108 0.91 -13.99 -3.43
C GLU A 108 1.33 -13.13 -4.63
N LEU A 109 0.54 -12.11 -4.97
CA LEU A 109 0.81 -11.14 -6.05
C LEU A 109 1.84 -10.06 -5.69
N ALA A 110 2.37 -10.09 -4.46
CA ALA A 110 3.29 -9.10 -3.90
C ALA A 110 2.76 -7.65 -4.00
N LEU A 111 1.43 -7.49 -3.90
CA LEU A 111 0.73 -6.21 -3.83
C LEU A 111 0.55 -5.73 -2.39
N VAL A 112 0.66 -6.65 -1.43
CA VAL A 112 0.89 -6.34 -0.02
C VAL A 112 2.10 -7.10 0.52
N TRP A 113 2.60 -6.68 1.67
CA TRP A 113 3.70 -7.35 2.37
C TRP A 113 3.57 -7.15 3.88
N SER A 114 4.11 -8.09 4.66
CA SER A 114 4.15 -7.95 6.12
C SER A 114 5.53 -7.47 6.58
N PRO A 115 5.61 -6.41 7.42
CA PRO A 115 6.85 -5.93 8.01
C PRO A 115 7.39 -6.83 9.16
N GLY A 116 7.07 -8.13 9.14
CA GLY A 116 7.58 -9.14 10.06
C GLY A 116 6.73 -9.37 11.31
N THR A 117 7.10 -10.38 12.10
CA THR A 117 6.34 -10.91 13.24
C THR A 117 6.03 -9.90 14.35
N ARG A 118 6.76 -8.78 14.40
CA ARG A 118 6.61 -7.72 15.42
C ARG A 118 5.67 -6.58 15.04
N SER A 119 5.21 -6.53 13.79
CA SER A 119 4.25 -5.54 13.33
C SER A 119 3.07 -6.26 12.69
N ALA A 120 1.97 -6.31 13.43
CA ALA A 120 0.78 -7.03 13.02
C ALA A 120 0.03 -6.23 11.95
N GLY A 121 0.18 -6.57 10.67
CA GLY A 121 -0.60 -5.96 9.60
C GLY A 121 0.12 -6.01 8.26
N PHE A 122 -0.67 -5.90 7.19
CA PHE A 122 -0.14 -5.76 5.84
C PHE A 122 0.17 -4.29 5.53
N ARG A 123 1.15 -4.07 4.67
CA ARG A 123 1.45 -2.79 4.04
C ARG A 123 1.26 -2.92 2.53
N PRO A 124 0.80 -1.87 1.83
CA PRO A 124 0.73 -1.90 0.37
C PRO A 124 2.13 -1.97 -0.24
N ALA A 125 2.23 -2.55 -1.43
CA ALA A 125 3.45 -2.49 -2.22
C ALA A 125 3.78 -1.03 -2.57
N PRO A 126 5.06 -0.63 -2.55
CA PRO A 126 5.45 0.72 -2.97
C PRO A 126 4.98 1.02 -4.39
N GLY A 127 4.47 2.22 -4.65
CA GLY A 127 3.92 2.61 -5.96
C GLY A 127 2.40 2.39 -6.09
N THR A 128 1.76 1.67 -5.18
CA THR A 128 0.32 1.32 -5.30
C THR A 128 -0.58 2.55 -5.19
N ALA A 129 -0.24 3.50 -4.29
CA ALA A 129 -1.01 4.73 -4.10
C ALA A 129 -0.99 5.60 -5.35
N GLU A 130 0.16 5.69 -6.03
CA GLU A 130 0.35 6.48 -7.25
C GLU A 130 -0.41 5.91 -8.45
N VAL A 131 -0.72 4.61 -8.44
CA VAL A 131 -1.51 3.94 -9.48
C VAL A 131 -3.01 4.10 -9.24
N LEU A 132 -3.48 3.89 -8.01
CA LEU A 132 -4.89 4.03 -7.66
C LEU A 132 -5.34 5.50 -7.58
N GLY A 133 -4.39 6.42 -7.40
CA GLY A 133 -4.66 7.85 -7.31
C GLY A 133 -5.18 8.27 -5.91
N PRO A 134 -5.57 9.55 -5.76
CA PRO A 134 -5.88 10.14 -4.46
C PRO A 134 -7.17 9.64 -3.80
N HIS A 135 -8.03 8.91 -4.53
CA HIS A 135 -9.34 8.46 -4.07
C HIS A 135 -9.51 6.94 -4.31
N PRO A 136 -8.74 6.08 -3.64
CA PRO A 136 -8.96 4.63 -3.72
C PRO A 136 -10.41 4.31 -3.34
N ALA A 137 -11.06 3.39 -4.06
CA ALA A 137 -12.46 3.00 -3.91
C ALA A 137 -13.48 4.14 -4.12
N GLY A 138 -13.07 5.32 -4.60
CA GLY A 138 -13.89 6.53 -4.53
C GLY A 138 -14.13 7.04 -3.10
N LEU A 139 -13.36 6.56 -2.11
CA LEU A 139 -13.49 6.88 -0.68
C LEU A 139 -12.55 8.00 -0.21
N GLY A 140 -11.81 8.64 -1.12
CA GLY A 140 -11.11 9.86 -0.76
C GLY A 140 -12.10 11.00 -0.49
N PRO A 141 -11.73 12.04 0.28
CA PRO A 141 -12.60 13.18 0.49
C PRO A 141 -13.00 13.78 -0.87
N VAL A 142 -14.29 13.97 -1.11
CA VAL A 142 -14.78 14.77 -2.25
C VAL A 142 -14.41 16.22 -1.94
N SER A 143 -13.17 16.60 -2.20
CA SER A 143 -12.77 17.99 -2.19
C SER A 143 -13.49 18.64 -3.38
N GLY A 144 -14.75 19.02 -3.18
CA GLY A 144 -15.36 20.05 -3.99
C GLY A 144 -14.39 21.21 -3.99
N ASP A 145 -13.97 21.62 -5.19
CA ASP A 145 -13.16 22.78 -5.52
C ASP A 145 -13.27 23.87 -4.43
N THR A 146 -12.40 23.79 -3.43
CA THR A 146 -12.27 24.82 -2.41
C THR A 146 -11.03 25.57 -2.85
N PRO A 147 -11.16 26.72 -3.53
CA PRO A 147 -10.00 27.52 -3.85
C PRO A 147 -9.26 27.79 -2.55
N ALA A 148 -7.93 27.61 -2.59
CA ALA A 148 -7.06 27.89 -1.45
C ALA A 148 -7.43 29.27 -0.86
N PRO A 149 -7.49 29.43 0.47
CA PRO A 149 -7.65 30.76 1.04
C PRO A 149 -6.40 31.55 0.65
N SER A 150 -6.52 32.33 -0.43
CA SER A 150 -5.58 33.39 -0.74
C SER A 150 -5.61 34.33 0.45
N ALA A 151 -4.55 34.32 1.24
CA ALA A 151 -4.32 35.30 2.28
C ALA A 151 -4.04 36.66 1.61
N VAL A 152 -5.07 37.26 1.02
CA VAL A 152 -5.10 38.69 0.77
C VAL A 152 -5.66 39.32 2.04
N LEU A 153 -4.76 39.73 2.92
CA LEU A 153 -5.07 40.70 3.97
C LEU A 153 -5.66 41.94 3.29
N PRO A 154 -6.89 42.38 3.63
CA PRO A 154 -7.32 43.73 3.30
C PRO A 154 -6.41 44.70 4.06
N ASP A 155 -5.84 45.68 3.35
CA ASP A 155 -4.89 46.69 3.86
C ASP A 155 -5.54 47.73 4.81
N ASP A 156 -6.69 47.40 5.41
CA ASP A 156 -7.52 48.32 6.19
C ASP A 156 -7.97 47.69 7.52
N ALA A 157 -7.00 47.19 8.30
CA ALA A 157 -7.25 46.81 9.69
C ALA A 157 -7.24 48.06 10.59
N PRO A 158 -8.29 48.34 11.39
CA PRO A 158 -8.34 49.50 12.28
C PRO A 158 -7.32 49.39 13.43
N PRO A 159 -6.82 50.53 13.95
CA PRO A 159 -5.70 50.57 14.90
C PRO A 159 -6.16 50.15 16.30
N GLY A 160 -6.10 48.85 16.59
CA GLY A 160 -6.38 48.32 17.93
C GLY A 160 -5.65 47.03 18.31
N ALA A 161 -4.95 46.37 17.39
CA ALA A 161 -4.35 45.05 17.62
C ALA A 161 -2.82 45.09 17.82
N ARG A 162 -2.32 46.06 18.58
CA ARG A 162 -0.95 46.02 19.13
C ARG A 162 -0.95 46.53 20.57
N ALA A 163 -1.14 45.61 21.50
CA ALA A 163 -0.66 45.68 22.88
C ALA A 163 -0.40 44.25 23.37
#